data_AF-A0A847NS41-F1
#
_entry.id   AF-A0A847NS41-F1
#
_cell.length_a   1.000
_cell.length_b   1.000
_cell.length_c   1.000
_cell.angle_alpha   90.00
_cell.angle_beta   90.00
_cell.angle_gamma   90.00
#
_symmetry.space_group_name_H-M   'P 1'
#
loop_
_entity.id
_entity.type
_entity.pdbx_description
1 polymer ?
#
loop_
_entity_poly.entity_id
_entity_poly.type
_entity_poly.pdbx_seq_one_letter_code
_entity_poly.pdbx_strand_id
1 'polypeptide(L)'
;MDKFKTGFSGYKKEEVNKFVNDVVKQVESMLADLRTKDIEIQELKKSLEHYKNMENTFNRAIQVAEEASSQIKRIARDEGSNIITEAKKNASRIVNDALMQAEKTQMETAQLKRNIVTFKRRLRTIIESQLDLVDDIDHLDL
;
A
#
# COMPACT_ATOMS: atom_id res chain seq x y z
N MET A 1 35.50 24.27 65.06
CA MET A 1 36.39 23.12 65.34
C MET A 1 36.50 23.00 66.84
N ASP A 2 35.79 22.02 67.41
CA ASP A 2 35.93 21.70 68.82
C ASP A 2 37.35 21.17 69.06
N LYS A 3 38.08 21.82 69.96
CA LYS A 3 39.42 21.40 70.36
C LYS A 3 39.30 20.47 71.56
N PHE A 4 40.01 19.35 71.55
CA PHE A 4 40.04 18.41 72.67
C PHE A 4 40.54 19.10 73.94
N LYS A 5 39.92 18.80 75.08
CA LYS A 5 40.37 19.28 76.38
C LYS A 5 41.74 18.69 76.70
N THR A 6 42.64 19.51 77.25
CA THR A 6 43.98 19.10 77.66
C THR A 6 44.01 18.79 79.16
N GLY A 7 44.78 17.78 79.56
CA GLY A 7 45.13 17.44 80.94
C GLY A 7 46.63 17.59 81.18
N PHE A 8 47.11 17.13 82.34
CA PHE A 8 48.51 17.29 82.81
C PHE A 8 49.58 16.69 81.86
N SER A 9 49.19 15.90 80.85
CA SER A 9 50.08 15.29 79.85
C SER A 9 49.47 15.22 78.43
N GLY A 10 48.77 16.28 77.98
CA GLY A 10 48.22 16.37 76.61
C GLY A 10 46.70 16.17 76.53
N TYR A 11 46.16 15.77 75.37
CA TYR A 11 44.71 15.65 75.17
C TYR A 11 44.06 14.54 75.99
N LYS A 12 42.79 14.73 76.40
CA LYS A 12 42.01 13.70 77.09
C LYS A 12 41.73 12.52 76.16
N LYS A 13 42.33 11.37 76.47
CA LYS A 13 42.22 10.12 75.69
C LYS A 13 40.77 9.70 75.44
N GLU A 14 39.88 9.89 76.40
CA GLU A 14 38.45 9.54 76.29
C GLU A 14 37.73 10.37 75.21
N GLU A 15 38.01 11.67 75.16
CA GLU A 15 37.40 12.61 74.22
C GLU A 15 37.91 12.36 72.79
N VAL A 16 39.21 12.03 72.66
CA VAL A 16 39.83 11.62 71.40
C VAL A 16 39.26 10.28 70.91
N ASN A 17 39.16 9.27 71.77
CA ASN A 17 38.60 7.97 71.40
C ASN A 17 37.13 8.08 70.98
N LYS A 18 36.34 8.92 71.65
CA LYS A 18 34.94 9.18 71.25
C LYS A 18 34.87 9.81 69.87
N PHE A 19 35.67 10.85 69.62
CA PHE A 19 35.72 11.50 68.30
C PHE A 19 36.17 10.53 67.19
N VAL A 20 37.20 9.71 67.45
CA VAL A 20 37.65 8.70 66.49
C VAL A 20 36.55 7.69 66.19
N ASN A 21 35.81 7.22 67.20
CA ASN A 21 34.67 6.32 67.00
C ASN A 21 33.53 6.98 66.20
N ASP A 22 33.24 8.25 66.46
CA ASP A 22 32.21 8.99 65.72
C ASP A 22 32.61 9.20 64.25
N VAL A 23 33.89 9.51 63.98
CA VAL A 23 34.44 9.60 62.62
C VAL A 23 34.39 8.25 61.91
N VAL A 24 34.78 7.17 62.59
CA VAL A 24 34.71 5.80 62.03
C VAL A 24 33.28 5.46 61.62
N LYS A 25 32.30 5.69 62.50
CA LYS A 25 30.88 5.45 62.17
C LYS A 25 30.40 6.27 60.99
N GLN A 26 30.80 7.54 60.92
CA GLN A 26 30.38 8.43 59.84
C GLN A 26 31.00 8.01 58.49
N VAL A 27 32.27 7.57 58.49
CA VAL A 27 32.94 7.01 57.31
C VAL A 27 32.30 5.68 56.89
N GLU A 28 31.97 4.80 57.84
CA GLU A 28 31.26 3.55 57.55
C GLU A 28 29.88 3.79 56.92
N SER A 29 29.12 4.74 57.46
CA SER A 29 27.83 5.16 56.88
C SER A 29 28.01 5.70 55.46
N MET A 30 29.00 6.57 55.26
CA MET A 30 29.28 7.16 53.95
C MET A 30 29.72 6.10 52.93
N LEU A 31 30.48 5.09 53.35
CA LEU A 31 30.86 3.95 52.51
C LEU A 31 29.65 3.07 52.14
N ALA A 32 28.72 2.86 53.06
CA ALA A 32 27.47 2.13 52.80
C ALA A 32 26.59 2.88 51.79
N ASP A 33 26.47 4.20 51.94
CA ASP A 33 25.73 5.05 50.99
C ASP A 33 26.37 5.04 49.60
N LEU A 34 27.71 5.12 49.53
CA LEU A 34 28.47 5.02 48.28
C LEU A 34 28.21 3.70 47.56
N ARG A 35 28.26 2.57 48.27
CA ARG A 35 27.95 1.26 47.69
C ARG A 35 26.51 1.18 47.17
N THR A 36 25.56 1.73 47.91
CA THR A 36 24.15 1.75 47.50
C THR A 36 23.96 2.57 46.22
N LYS A 37 24.60 3.76 46.16
CA LYS A 37 24.58 4.60 44.96
C LYS A 37 25.28 3.94 43.77
N ASP A 38 26.39 3.24 43.99
CA ASP A 38 27.07 2.51 42.92
C ASP A 38 26.18 1.42 42.32
N ILE A 39 25.43 0.68 43.15
CA ILE A 39 24.45 -0.32 42.68
C ILE A 39 23.35 0.36 41.85
N GLU A 40 22.78 1.45 42.36
CA GLU A 40 21.73 2.20 41.65
C GLU A 40 22.23 2.75 40.31
N ILE A 41 23.45 3.30 40.26
CA ILE A 41 24.09 3.78 39.03
C ILE A 41 24.26 2.63 38.03
N GLN A 42 24.63 1.43 38.47
CA GLN A 42 24.75 0.28 37.59
C GLN A 42 23.39 -0.16 37.02
N GLU A 43 22.33 -0.16 37.83
CA GLU A 43 20.97 -0.47 37.38
C GLU A 43 20.43 0.57 36.37
N LEU A 44 20.66 1.86 36.65
CA LEU A 44 20.29 2.95 35.75
C LEU A 44 21.05 2.86 34.42
N LYS A 45 22.35 2.51 34.45
CA LYS A 45 23.14 2.31 33.23
C LYS A 45 22.60 1.15 32.38
N LYS A 46 22.27 0.01 33.01
CA LYS A 46 21.65 -1.13 32.31
C LYS A 46 20.31 -0.75 31.69
N SER A 47 19.48 -0.02 32.43
CA SER A 47 18.18 0.45 31.94
C SER A 47 18.35 1.40 30.75
N LEU A 48 19.31 2.33 30.84
CA LEU A 48 19.62 3.25 29.73
C LEU A 48 20.07 2.52 28.47
N GLU A 49 20.92 1.50 28.62
CA GLU A 49 21.36 0.66 27.51
C GLU A 49 20.19 -0.10 26.87
N HIS A 50 19.29 -0.66 27.70
CA HIS A 50 18.06 -1.29 27.22
C HIS A 50 17.20 -0.31 26.39
N TYR A 51 16.95 0.91 26.91
CA TYR A 51 16.17 1.92 26.19
C TYR A 51 16.83 2.35 24.88
N LYS A 52 18.15 2.52 24.83
CA LYS A 52 18.88 2.81 23.59
C LYS A 52 18.73 1.69 22.55
N ASN A 53 18.80 0.43 22.98
CA ASN A 53 18.62 -0.71 22.08
C ASN A 53 17.17 -0.80 21.56
N MET A 54 16.20 -0.47 22.41
CA MET A 54 14.79 -0.40 22.01
C MET A 54 14.54 0.74 21.02
N GLU A 55 15.12 1.93 21.27
CA GLU A 55 15.05 3.08 20.36
C GLU A 55 15.63 2.73 18.97
N ASN A 56 16.80 2.07 18.93
CA ASN A 56 17.39 1.60 17.67
C ASN A 56 16.48 0.63 16.92
N THR A 57 15.87 -0.33 17.64
CA THR A 57 14.91 -1.26 17.05
C THR A 57 13.67 -0.54 16.51
N PHE A 58 13.16 0.43 17.26
CA PHE A 58 11.99 1.22 16.87
C PHE A 58 12.26 2.08 15.64
N ASN A 59 13.41 2.74 15.59
CA ASN A 59 13.85 3.53 14.42
C ASN A 59 13.96 2.64 13.18
N ARG A 60 14.51 1.43 13.32
CA ARG A 60 14.58 0.46 12.21
C ARG A 60 13.19 0.00 11.77
N ALA A 61 12.28 -0.23 12.71
CA ALA A 61 10.89 -0.59 12.39
C ALA A 61 10.17 0.54 11.63
N ILE A 62 10.37 1.80 12.03
CA ILE A 62 9.83 2.96 11.32
C ILE A 62 10.37 3.01 9.89
N GLN A 63 11.68 2.87 9.71
CA GLN A 63 12.28 2.90 8.37
C GLN A 63 11.70 1.82 7.46
N VAL A 64 11.57 0.59 7.96
CA VAL A 64 10.95 -0.51 7.21
C VAL A 64 9.49 -0.21 6.88
N ALA A 65 8.73 0.39 7.81
CA ALA A 65 7.35 0.78 7.57
C ALA A 65 7.23 1.90 6.51
N GLU A 66 8.15 2.87 6.49
CA GLU A 66 8.21 3.91 5.46
C GLU A 66 8.55 3.34 4.08
N GLU A 67 9.54 2.46 4.00
CA GLU A 67 9.92 1.76 2.77
C GLU A 67 8.74 0.93 2.22
N ALA A 68 8.08 0.16 3.09
CA ALA A 68 6.89 -0.62 2.73
C ALA A 68 5.73 0.29 2.25
N SER A 69 5.47 1.40 2.94
CA SER A 69 4.44 2.38 2.55
C SER A 69 4.74 3.00 1.19
N SER A 70 6.00 3.35 0.93
CA SER A 70 6.45 3.86 -0.36
C SER A 70 6.28 2.82 -1.48
N GLN A 71 6.65 1.57 -1.21
CA GLN A 71 6.49 0.46 -2.14
C GLN A 71 5.02 0.20 -2.48
N ILE A 72 4.13 0.20 -1.47
CA ILE A 72 2.67 0.06 -1.67
C ILE A 72 2.14 1.18 -2.57
N LYS A 73 2.53 2.44 -2.30
CA LYS A 73 2.10 3.57 -3.14
C LYS A 73 2.58 3.43 -4.59
N ARG A 74 3.81 2.96 -4.81
CA ARG A 74 4.35 2.71 -6.15
C ARG A 74 3.55 1.64 -6.87
N ILE A 75 3.35 0.48 -6.24
CA ILE A 75 2.59 -0.64 -6.81
C ILE A 75 1.16 -0.20 -7.15
N ALA A 76 0.48 0.51 -6.25
CA ALA A 76 -0.87 1.00 -6.50
C ALA A 76 -0.97 1.96 -7.69
N ARG A 77 0.04 2.81 -7.90
CA ARG A 77 0.12 3.70 -9.07
C ARG A 77 0.37 2.95 -10.36
N ASP A 78 1.32 2.01 -10.35
CA ASP A 78 1.65 1.18 -11.50
C ASP A 78 0.43 0.33 -11.91
N GLU A 79 -0.23 -0.30 -10.93
CA GLU A 79 -1.43 -1.10 -11.14
C GLU A 79 -2.60 -0.24 -11.66
N GLY A 80 -2.80 0.95 -11.10
CA GLY A 80 -3.81 1.89 -11.61
C GLY A 80 -3.56 2.28 -13.06
N SER A 81 -2.30 2.53 -13.44
CA SER A 81 -1.92 2.81 -14.83
C SER A 81 -2.16 1.62 -15.76
N ASN A 82 -1.86 0.40 -15.29
CA ASN A 82 -2.10 -0.83 -16.03
C ASN A 82 -3.59 -1.04 -16.28
N ILE A 83 -4.43 -0.92 -15.25
CA ILE A 83 -5.89 -1.05 -15.37
C ILE A 83 -6.45 -0.07 -16.41
N ILE A 84 -6.03 1.19 -16.37
CA ILE A 84 -6.48 2.21 -17.35
C ILE A 84 -6.03 1.82 -18.76
N THR A 85 -4.80 1.33 -18.91
CA THR A 85 -4.24 0.94 -20.21
C THR A 85 -4.96 -0.27 -20.80
N GLU A 86 -5.23 -1.29 -19.98
CA GLU A 86 -5.98 -2.48 -20.39
C GLU A 86 -7.44 -2.14 -20.71
N ALA A 87 -8.09 -1.31 -19.90
CA ALA A 87 -9.45 -0.85 -20.15
C ALA A 87 -9.55 -0.11 -21.50
N LYS A 88 -8.60 0.78 -21.80
CA LYS A 88 -8.53 1.47 -23.10
C LYS A 88 -8.34 0.49 -24.25
N LYS A 89 -7.43 -0.48 -24.11
CA LYS A 89 -7.19 -1.50 -25.14
C LYS A 89 -8.43 -2.35 -25.42
N ASN A 90 -9.13 -2.77 -24.36
CA ASN A 90 -10.36 -3.54 -24.48
C ASN A 90 -11.50 -2.72 -25.10
N ALA A 91 -11.66 -1.46 -24.70
CA ALA A 91 -12.63 -0.56 -25.32
C ALA A 91 -12.36 -0.39 -26.83
N SER A 92 -11.11 -0.16 -27.22
CA SER A 92 -10.73 -0.06 -28.64
C SER A 92 -11.03 -1.34 -29.42
N ARG A 93 -10.83 -2.53 -28.83
CA ARG A 93 -11.20 -3.81 -29.45
C ARG A 93 -12.71 -3.93 -29.65
N ILE A 94 -13.50 -3.65 -28.61
CA ILE A 94 -14.97 -3.72 -28.70
C ILE A 94 -15.48 -2.78 -29.80
N VAL A 95 -14.96 -1.56 -29.88
CA VAL A 95 -15.33 -0.60 -30.93
C VAL A 95 -14.95 -1.12 -32.30
N ASN A 96 -13.75 -1.68 -32.47
CA ASN A 96 -13.32 -2.24 -33.74
C ASN A 96 -14.19 -3.42 -34.19
N ASP A 97 -14.49 -4.35 -33.28
CA ASP A 97 -15.36 -5.50 -33.55
C ASP A 97 -16.78 -5.05 -33.93
N ALA A 98 -17.32 -4.05 -33.24
CA ALA A 98 -18.62 -3.47 -33.55
C ALA A 98 -18.64 -2.80 -34.93
N LEU A 99 -17.57 -2.07 -35.29
CA LEU A 99 -17.44 -1.45 -36.61
C LEU A 99 -17.37 -2.49 -37.73
N MET A 100 -16.56 -3.55 -37.56
CA MET A 100 -16.48 -4.64 -38.53
C MET A 100 -17.84 -5.33 -38.72
N GLN A 101 -18.56 -5.59 -37.63
CA GLN A 101 -19.88 -6.20 -37.70
C GLN A 101 -20.91 -5.28 -38.37
N ALA A 102 -20.84 -3.98 -38.11
CA ALA A 102 -21.69 -2.99 -38.76
C ALA A 102 -21.44 -2.92 -40.27
N GLU A 103 -20.17 -2.90 -40.69
CA GLU A 103 -19.78 -2.90 -42.10
C GLU A 103 -20.28 -4.16 -42.81
N LYS A 104 -20.06 -5.34 -42.21
CA LYS A 104 -20.58 -6.61 -42.72
C LYS A 104 -22.10 -6.58 -42.90
N THR A 105 -22.82 -6.11 -41.89
CA THR A 105 -24.29 -6.01 -41.92
C THR A 105 -24.77 -5.05 -43.02
N GLN A 106 -24.06 -3.93 -43.23
CA GLN A 106 -24.36 -2.98 -44.31
C GLN A 106 -24.15 -3.62 -45.69
N MET A 107 -23.05 -4.37 -45.87
CA MET A 107 -22.79 -5.10 -47.12
C MET A 107 -23.87 -6.14 -47.40
N GLU A 108 -24.25 -6.95 -46.41
CA GLU A 108 -25.32 -7.94 -46.52
C GLU A 108 -26.66 -7.28 -46.87
N THR A 109 -26.98 -6.15 -46.24
CA THR A 109 -28.19 -5.37 -46.52
C THR A 109 -28.19 -4.82 -47.95
N ALA A 110 -27.07 -4.29 -48.42
CA ALA A 110 -26.93 -3.80 -49.79
C ALA A 110 -27.10 -4.93 -50.81
N GLN A 111 -26.53 -6.10 -50.54
CA GLN A 111 -26.69 -7.28 -51.38
C GLN A 111 -28.15 -7.77 -51.41
N LEU A 112 -28.82 -7.81 -50.25
CA LEU A 112 -30.22 -8.19 -50.17
C LEU A 112 -31.11 -7.24 -50.98
N LYS A 113 -30.88 -5.92 -50.88
CA LYS A 113 -31.60 -4.92 -51.69
C LYS A 113 -31.43 -5.17 -53.19
N ARG A 114 -30.21 -5.47 -53.65
CA ARG A 114 -29.95 -5.83 -55.06
C ARG A 114 -30.71 -7.10 -55.46
N ASN A 115 -30.68 -8.12 -54.62
CA ASN A 115 -31.39 -9.38 -54.86
C ASN A 115 -32.91 -9.16 -54.98
N ILE A 116 -33.50 -8.33 -54.12
CA ILE A 116 -34.93 -7.97 -54.18
C ILE A 116 -35.27 -7.27 -55.49
N VAL A 117 -34.45 -6.31 -55.94
CA VAL A 117 -34.67 -5.63 -57.23
C VAL A 117 -34.64 -6.61 -58.39
N THR A 118 -33.65 -7.51 -58.42
CA THR A 118 -33.54 -8.57 -59.43
C THR A 118 -34.75 -9.52 -59.38
N PHE A 119 -35.17 -9.94 -58.20
CA PHE A 119 -36.34 -10.80 -58.01
C PHE A 119 -37.62 -10.13 -58.53
N LYS A 120 -37.86 -8.86 -58.16
CA LYS A 120 -39.02 -8.09 -58.66
C LYS A 120 -39.05 -7.99 -60.18
N ARG A 121 -37.90 -7.75 -60.81
CA ARG A 121 -37.79 -7.71 -62.28
C ARG A 121 -38.16 -9.06 -62.91
N ARG A 122 -37.61 -10.16 -62.38
CA ARG A 122 -37.92 -11.52 -62.86
C ARG A 122 -39.40 -11.85 -62.70
N LEU A 123 -40.00 -11.51 -61.55
CA LEU A 123 -41.42 -11.74 -61.30
C LEU A 123 -42.29 -10.97 -62.28
N ARG A 124 -41.97 -9.70 -62.55
CA ARG A 124 -42.68 -8.89 -63.54
C ARG A 124 -42.64 -9.54 -64.91
N THR A 125 -41.45 -9.95 -65.39
CA THR A 125 -41.31 -10.62 -66.69
C THR A 125 -42.12 -11.91 -66.77
N ILE A 126 -42.18 -12.70 -65.70
CA ILE A 126 -43.01 -13.91 -65.66
C ILE A 126 -44.49 -13.53 -65.79
N ILE A 127 -44.97 -12.55 -65.02
CA ILE A 127 -46.38 -12.12 -65.06
C ILE A 127 -46.75 -11.53 -66.43
N GLU A 128 -45.90 -10.68 -67.02
CA GLU A 128 -46.08 -10.14 -68.37
C GLU A 128 -46.20 -11.28 -69.39
N SER A 129 -45.29 -12.25 -69.35
CA SER A 129 -45.36 -13.44 -70.22
C SER A 129 -46.62 -14.29 -69.99
N GLN A 130 -47.15 -14.37 -68.77
CA GLN A 130 -48.41 -15.09 -68.51
C GLN A 130 -49.63 -14.30 -69.00
N LEU A 131 -49.58 -12.97 -68.98
CA LEU A 131 -50.64 -12.11 -69.52
C LEU A 131 -50.68 -12.20 -71.05
N ASP A 132 -49.53 -12.13 -71.71
CA ASP A 132 -49.43 -12.28 -73.17
C ASP A 132 -50.06 -13.60 -73.63
N LEU A 133 -49.85 -14.70 -72.88
CA LEU A 133 -50.48 -16.00 -73.17
C LEU A 133 -52.00 -15.98 -73.01
N VAL A 134 -52.54 -15.22 -72.06
CA VAL A 134 -54.00 -15.09 -71.87
C VAL A 134 -54.60 -14.25 -72.99
N ASP A 135 -53.96 -13.14 -73.35
CA ASP A 135 -54.39 -12.29 -74.47
C ASP A 135 -54.40 -13.08 -75.79
N ASP A 136 -53.38 -13.92 -76.02
CA ASP A 136 -53.34 -14.84 -77.17
C ASP A 136 -54.51 -15.85 -77.19
N ILE A 137 -54.95 -16.33 -76.02
CA ILE A 137 -56.10 -17.24 -75.90
C ILE A 137 -57.41 -16.49 -76.18
N ASP A 138 -57.61 -15.30 -75.62
CA ASP A 138 -58.81 -14.49 -75.84
C ASP A 138 -58.96 -14.08 -77.32
N HIS A 139 -57.86 -13.93 -78.05
CA HIS A 139 -57.85 -13.71 -79.50
C HIS A 139 -58.24 -14.95 -80.34
N LEU A 140 -58.18 -16.15 -79.77
CA LEU A 140 -58.58 -17.40 -80.44
C LEU A 140 -60.05 -17.75 -80.24
N ASP A 141 -60.73 -17.15 -79.25
CA ASP A 141 -62.14 -17.39 -78.91
C ASP A 141 -63.13 -16.37 -79.55
N LEU A 142 -62.73 -15.74 -80.67
CA LEU A 142 -63.56 -14.90 -81.58
C LEU A 142 -63.56 -15.49 -83.00
#